data_AF-A0A4Q5Y0V3-F1
#
_entry.id   AF-A0A4Q5Y0V3-F1
#
_cell.length_a   1.000
_cell.length_b   1.000
_cell.length_c   1.000
_cell.angle_alpha   90.00
_cell.angle_beta   90.00
_cell.angle_gamma   90.00
#
_symmetry.space_group_name_H-M   'P 1'
#
loop_
_entity.id
_entity.type
_entity.pdbx_description
1 polymer ?
#
loop_
_entity_poly.entity_id
_entity_poly.type
_entity_poly.pdbx_seq_one_letter_code
_entity_poly.pdbx_strand_id
1 'polypeptide(L)'
;MVAIRHYSQVGAAAYHDLRRMLQDDQASEIRGTPTKVTVKDRVFWYDKYRVGNEMGQRYIGPDTEELRSRIEQFAKLKDEQEARRKQRTRLVRVLRAEGYASTDQKTGSLLSAFSNAGVFRLGGTLVGTVAFKHYEGELGVALG
;
A
#
# COMPACT_ATOMS: atom_id res chain seq x y z
N MET A 1 -25.52 -4.59 31.17
CA MET A 1 -25.51 -4.87 29.72
C MET A 1 -24.54 -3.88 29.09
N VAL A 2 -23.44 -4.33 28.48
CA VAL A 2 -22.49 -3.41 27.82
C VAL A 2 -23.13 -2.97 26.50
N ALA A 3 -23.30 -1.67 26.30
CA ALA A 3 -23.87 -1.14 25.07
C ALA A 3 -22.85 -1.25 23.93
N ILE A 4 -23.18 -1.99 22.87
CA ILE A 4 -22.33 -2.12 21.68
C ILE A 4 -22.46 -0.84 20.85
N ARG A 5 -21.36 -0.11 20.70
CA ARG A 5 -21.30 1.07 19.84
C ARG A 5 -20.97 0.64 18.41
N HIS A 6 -21.90 0.89 17.49
CA HIS A 6 -21.70 0.64 16.07
C HIS A 6 -21.10 1.88 15.38
N TYR A 7 -20.29 1.67 14.36
CA TYR A 7 -19.84 2.76 13.49
C TYR A 7 -20.96 3.25 12.59
N SER A 8 -20.80 4.46 12.08
CA SER A 8 -21.75 5.01 11.11
C SER A 8 -21.69 4.25 9.79
N GLN A 9 -22.75 4.39 8.99
CA GLN A 9 -22.79 3.85 7.62
C GLN A 9 -21.71 4.48 6.73
N VAL A 10 -21.33 5.74 7.00
CA VAL A 10 -20.25 6.45 6.29
C VAL A 10 -18.91 5.81 6.60
N GLY A 11 -18.65 5.50 7.87
CA GLY A 11 -17.45 4.79 8.31
C GLY A 11 -17.35 3.39 7.68
N ALA A 12 -18.43 2.62 7.71
CA ALA A 12 -18.49 1.28 7.14
C ALA A 12 -18.21 1.31 5.62
N ALA A 13 -18.84 2.21 4.88
CA ALA A 13 -18.59 2.38 3.44
C ALA A 13 -17.13 2.76 3.16
N ALA A 14 -16.58 3.74 3.89
CA ALA A 14 -15.18 4.15 3.73
C ALA A 14 -14.20 3.01 4.02
N TYR A 15 -14.52 2.13 4.99
CA TYR A 15 -13.72 0.96 5.31
C TYR A 15 -13.73 -0.07 4.18
N HIS A 16 -14.91 -0.40 3.65
CA HIS A 16 -15.03 -1.35 2.55
C HIS A 16 -14.37 -0.83 1.26
N ASP A 17 -14.51 0.46 0.95
CA ASP A 17 -13.83 1.08 -0.18
C ASP A 17 -12.31 1.03 -0.03
N LEU A 18 -11.80 1.31 1.17
CA LEU A 18 -10.37 1.24 1.46
C LEU A 18 -9.85 -0.19 1.29
N ARG A 19 -10.58 -1.17 1.84
CA ARG A 19 -10.20 -2.59 1.78
C ARG A 19 -10.19 -3.08 0.33
N ARG A 20 -11.23 -2.79 -0.45
CA ARG A 20 -11.30 -3.15 -1.88
C ARG A 20 -10.11 -2.58 -2.64
N MET A 21 -9.84 -1.29 -2.46
CA MET A 21 -8.73 -0.64 -3.17
C MET A 21 -7.35 -1.21 -2.77
N LEU A 22 -7.17 -1.63 -1.51
CA LEU A 22 -5.94 -2.30 -1.07
C LEU A 22 -5.80 -3.73 -1.64
N GLN A 23 -6.91 -4.43 -1.85
CA GLN A 23 -6.90 -5.73 -2.52
C GLN A 23 -6.55 -5.58 -4.00
N ASP A 24 -7.09 -4.56 -4.67
CA ASP A 24 -6.77 -4.25 -6.07
C ASP A 24 -5.28 -3.85 -6.22
N ASP A 25 -4.73 -3.05 -5.29
CA ASP A 25 -3.32 -2.65 -5.29
C ASP A 25 -2.35 -3.84 -5.14
N GLN A 26 -2.73 -4.92 -4.42
CA GLN A 26 -1.88 -6.11 -4.28
C GLN A 26 -1.66 -6.87 -5.59
N ALA A 27 -2.52 -6.68 -6.60
CA ALA A 27 -2.39 -7.31 -7.91
C ALA A 27 -1.35 -6.63 -8.83
N SER A 28 -0.78 -5.48 -8.42
CA SER A 28 0.19 -4.72 -9.23
C SER A 28 1.65 -5.12 -8.94
N GLU A 29 2.38 -5.60 -9.94
CA GLU A 29 3.72 -6.21 -9.78
C GLU A 29 4.92 -5.23 -9.73
N ILE A 30 4.76 -3.95 -10.09
CA ILE A 30 5.86 -2.97 -10.04
C ILE A 30 5.97 -2.29 -8.68
N ARG A 31 7.17 -2.34 -8.07
CA ARG A 31 7.44 -1.87 -6.70
C ARG A 31 7.96 -0.43 -6.61
N GLY A 32 8.66 0.10 -7.62
CA GLY A 32 9.33 1.40 -7.54
C GLY A 32 9.19 2.28 -8.80
N THR A 33 10.20 3.13 -9.05
CA THR A 33 10.23 4.02 -10.23
C THR A 33 11.25 3.54 -11.26
N PRO A 34 10.82 3.18 -12.48
CA PRO A 34 11.72 2.92 -13.59
C PRO A 34 12.59 4.16 -13.89
N THR A 35 13.90 3.99 -13.84
CA THR A 35 14.89 5.06 -14.02
C THR A 35 15.92 4.64 -15.05
N LYS A 36 16.26 5.55 -15.98
CA LYS A 36 17.34 5.36 -16.94
C LYS A 36 18.70 5.52 -16.26
N VAL A 37 19.63 4.62 -16.57
CA VAL A 37 21.02 4.65 -16.14
C VAL A 37 21.89 4.39 -17.37
N THR A 38 22.77 5.34 -17.70
CA THR A 38 23.71 5.20 -18.82
C THR A 38 25.03 4.62 -18.32
N VAL A 39 25.49 3.54 -18.93
CA VAL A 39 26.78 2.90 -18.65
C VAL A 39 27.49 2.63 -19.97
N LYS A 40 28.68 3.21 -20.15
CA LYS A 40 29.55 3.02 -21.33
C LYS A 40 28.75 3.09 -22.65
N ASP A 41 28.06 4.22 -22.85
CA ASP A 41 27.26 4.55 -24.04
C ASP A 41 26.02 3.69 -24.30
N ARG A 42 25.64 2.83 -23.35
CA ARG A 42 24.40 2.05 -23.39
C ARG A 42 23.45 2.48 -22.28
N VAL A 43 22.17 2.63 -22.61
CA VAL A 43 21.12 3.01 -21.66
C VAL A 43 20.43 1.76 -21.14
N PHE A 44 20.30 1.71 -19.82
CA PHE A 44 19.64 0.62 -19.10
C PHE A 44 18.55 1.17 -18.20
N TRP A 45 17.54 0.37 -17.93
CA TRP A 45 16.45 0.67 -17.03
C TRP A 45 16.60 -0.09 -15.72
N TYR A 46 16.41 0.63 -14.62
CA TYR A 46 16.42 0.09 -13.26
C TYR A 46 15.14 0.51 -12.53
N ASP A 47 14.52 -0.41 -11.80
CA ASP A 47 13.44 -0.13 -10.86
C ASP A 47 14.07 0.31 -9.53
N LYS A 48 13.98 1.62 -9.24
CA LYS A 48 14.50 2.17 -7.99
C LYS A 48 13.40 2.18 -6.94
N TYR A 49 13.65 1.53 -5.81
CA TYR A 49 12.71 1.46 -4.69
C TYR A 49 13.45 1.68 -3.37
N ARG A 50 12.73 2.19 -2.36
CA ARG A 50 13.30 2.46 -1.05
C ARG A 50 12.98 1.33 -0.08
N VAL A 51 14.00 0.84 0.62
CA VAL A 51 13.88 -0.15 1.69
C VAL A 51 14.40 0.50 2.97
N GLY A 52 13.49 0.93 3.84
CA GLY A 52 13.85 1.71 5.03
C GLY A 52 14.59 3.00 4.66
N ASN A 53 15.87 3.09 5.02
CA ASN A 53 16.71 4.26 4.72
C ASN A 53 17.65 4.05 3.51
N GLU A 54 17.60 2.90 2.85
CA GLU A 54 18.47 2.55 1.74
C GLU A 54 17.72 2.59 0.40
N MET A 55 18.43 3.00 -0.65
CA MET A 55 17.91 2.94 -2.03
C MET A 55 18.36 1.63 -2.69
N GLY A 56 17.41 0.73 -2.93
CA GLY A 56 17.60 -0.44 -3.77
C GLY A 56 17.39 -0.11 -5.25
N GLN A 57 18.09 -0.83 -6.12
CA GLN A 57 17.87 -0.78 -7.56
C GLN A 57 17.77 -2.20 -8.10
N ARG A 58 16.73 -2.50 -8.87
CA ARG A 58 16.58 -3.77 -9.59
C ARG A 58 16.73 -3.52 -11.08
N TYR A 59 17.62 -4.26 -11.74
CA TYR A 59 17.76 -4.16 -13.19
C TYR A 59 16.47 -4.63 -13.89
N ILE A 60 15.97 -3.83 -14.83
CA ILE A 60 14.79 -4.14 -15.65
C ILE A 60 15.22 -4.65 -17.02
N GLY A 61 16.13 -3.95 -17.70
CA GLY A 61 16.56 -4.30 -19.06
C GLY A 61 17.28 -3.16 -19.80
N PRO A 62 17.82 -3.42 -21.01
CA PRO A 62 18.39 -2.38 -21.87
C PRO A 62 17.30 -1.50 -22.50
N ASP A 63 17.59 -0.23 -22.83
CA ASP A 63 16.64 0.68 -23.48
C ASP A 63 16.31 0.21 -24.91
N THR A 64 15.25 -0.58 -25.05
CA THR A 64 14.64 -1.00 -26.32
C THR A 64 13.29 -0.31 -26.50
N GLU A 65 12.81 -0.25 -27.75
CA GLU A 65 11.50 0.35 -28.05
C GLU A 65 10.35 -0.40 -27.34
N GLU A 66 10.42 -1.72 -27.28
CA GLU A 66 9.48 -2.56 -26.55
C GLU A 66 9.47 -2.26 -25.04
N LEU A 67 10.66 -2.09 -24.45
CA LEU A 67 10.78 -1.76 -23.03
C LEU A 67 10.28 -0.33 -22.75
N ARG A 68 10.55 0.61 -23.66
CA ARG A 68 10.06 1.99 -23.57
C ARG A 68 8.53 2.03 -23.63
N SER A 69 7.91 1.30 -24.56
CA SER A 69 6.45 1.20 -24.66
C SER A 69 5.83 0.59 -23.40
N ARG A 70 6.45 -0.47 -22.85
CA ARG A 70 6.04 -1.05 -21.56
C ARG A 70 6.17 -0.03 -20.42
N ILE A 71 7.25 0.74 -20.37
CA ILE A 71 7.47 1.74 -19.32
C ILE A 71 6.51 2.93 -19.45
N GLU A 72 6.16 3.36 -20.66
CA GLU A 72 5.13 4.38 -20.88
C GLU A 72 3.75 3.91 -20.41
N GLN A 73 3.40 2.65 -20.68
CA GLN A 73 2.19 2.04 -20.12
C GLN A 73 2.26 2.05 -18.59
N PHE A 74 3.42 1.73 -18.01
CA PHE A 74 3.65 1.85 -16.56
C PHE A 74 3.61 3.29 -16.04
N ALA A 75 4.01 4.29 -16.82
CA ALA A 75 3.92 5.69 -16.42
C ALA A 75 2.46 6.14 -16.34
N LYS A 76 1.60 5.72 -17.27
CA LYS A 76 0.14 5.93 -17.16
C LYS A 76 -0.43 5.24 -15.91
N LEU A 77 0.01 4.01 -15.64
CA LEU A 77 -0.36 3.29 -14.41
C LEU A 77 0.15 4.01 -13.15
N LYS A 78 1.26 4.75 -13.23
CA LYS A 78 1.83 5.52 -12.10
C LYS A 78 0.98 6.74 -11.75
N ASP A 79 0.43 7.45 -12.74
CA ASP A 79 -0.51 8.55 -12.48
C ASP A 79 -1.76 8.03 -11.76
N GLU A 80 -2.25 6.86 -12.18
CA GLU A 80 -3.31 6.18 -11.46
C GLU A 80 -2.87 5.73 -10.05
N GLN A 81 -1.62 5.27 -9.85
CA GLN A 81 -1.09 4.94 -8.53
C GLN A 81 -1.09 6.16 -7.61
N GLU A 82 -0.72 7.35 -8.10
CA GLU A 82 -0.76 8.57 -7.29
C GLU A 82 -2.20 8.95 -6.93
N ALA A 83 -3.13 8.87 -7.89
CA ALA A 83 -4.54 9.08 -7.64
C ALA A 83 -5.09 8.09 -6.59
N ARG A 84 -4.77 6.79 -6.73
CA ARG A 84 -5.12 5.74 -5.74
C ARG A 84 -4.52 6.03 -4.37
N ARG A 85 -3.26 6.47 -4.30
CA ARG A 85 -2.61 6.86 -3.04
C ARG A 85 -3.30 8.06 -2.37
N LYS A 86 -3.70 9.06 -3.15
CA LYS A 86 -4.46 10.23 -2.64
C LYS A 86 -5.82 9.79 -2.12
N GLN A 87 -6.53 8.95 -2.86
CA GLN A 87 -7.82 8.38 -2.44
C GLN A 87 -7.68 7.55 -1.17
N ARG A 88 -6.62 6.73 -1.04
CA ARG A 88 -6.30 5.97 0.18
C ARG A 88 -6.17 6.86 1.38
N THR A 89 -5.40 7.92 1.21
CA THR A 89 -5.13 8.91 2.25
C THR A 89 -6.42 9.60 2.69
N ARG A 90 -7.31 9.92 1.73
CA ARG A 90 -8.64 10.47 2.01
C ARG A 90 -9.50 9.50 2.82
N LEU A 91 -9.61 8.25 2.41
CA LEU A 91 -10.41 7.23 3.13
C LEU A 91 -9.89 7.01 4.56
N VAL A 92 -8.58 6.92 4.75
CA VAL A 92 -7.97 6.81 6.09
C VAL A 92 -8.30 8.02 6.97
N ARG A 93 -8.33 9.23 6.39
CA ARG A 93 -8.74 10.45 7.13
C ARG A 93 -10.21 10.39 7.55
N VAL A 94 -11.09 9.87 6.69
CA VAL A 94 -12.52 9.67 7.03
C VAL A 94 -12.63 8.67 8.18
N LEU A 95 -11.99 7.51 8.10
CA LEU A 95 -12.03 6.51 9.17
C LEU A 95 -11.54 7.06 10.52
N ARG A 96 -10.48 7.88 10.51
CA ARG A 96 -10.01 8.56 11.73
C ARG A 96 -11.03 9.55 12.28
N ALA A 97 -11.70 10.32 11.41
CA ALA A 97 -12.75 11.25 11.83
C ALA A 97 -13.98 10.51 12.39
N GLU A 98 -14.29 9.32 11.87
CA GLU A 98 -15.34 8.41 12.35
C GLU A 98 -14.97 7.66 13.64
N GLY A 99 -13.73 7.80 14.12
CA GLY A 99 -13.27 7.22 15.38
C GLY A 99 -12.83 5.75 15.30
N TYR A 100 -12.44 5.26 14.12
CA TYR A 100 -11.82 3.94 13.97
C TYR A 100 -10.44 3.91 14.64
N ALA A 101 -10.08 2.79 15.25
CA ALA A 101 -8.74 2.61 15.81
C ALA A 101 -7.64 2.88 14.77
N SER A 102 -6.64 3.65 15.19
CA SER A 102 -5.47 3.96 14.37
C SER A 102 -4.23 3.20 14.85
N THR A 103 -3.32 2.96 13.92
CA THR A 103 -1.98 2.44 14.22
C THR A 103 -1.01 3.60 14.37
N ASP A 104 -0.16 3.56 15.40
CA ASP A 104 0.92 4.53 15.58
C ASP A 104 1.97 4.41 14.46
N GLN A 105 2.78 5.46 14.30
CA GLN A 105 3.75 5.53 13.21
C GLN A 105 4.80 4.41 13.25
N LYS A 106 5.26 4.02 14.45
CA LYS A 106 6.30 3.01 14.61
C LYS A 106 5.78 1.64 14.20
N THR A 107 4.61 1.25 14.74
CA THR A 107 3.95 -0.01 14.39
C THR A 107 3.58 -0.05 12.90
N GLY A 108 3.03 1.05 12.37
CA GLY A 108 2.65 1.14 10.96
C GLY A 108 3.85 0.98 10.01
N SER A 109 4.99 1.59 10.33
CA SER A 109 6.23 1.45 9.55
C SER A 109 6.72 -0.01 9.55
N LEU A 110 6.69 -0.67 10.70
CA LEU A 110 7.10 -2.07 10.83
C LEU A 110 6.19 -3.01 10.02
N LEU A 111 4.87 -2.84 10.12
CA LEU A 111 3.91 -3.64 9.34
C LEU A 111 4.08 -3.41 7.84
N SER A 112 4.36 -2.18 7.42
CA SER A 112 4.66 -1.89 6.01
C SER A 112 5.92 -2.61 5.55
N ALA A 113 6.98 -2.64 6.37
CA ALA A 113 8.20 -3.37 6.06
C ALA A 113 7.95 -4.88 5.93
N PHE A 114 7.17 -5.47 6.84
CA PHE A 114 6.77 -6.89 6.77
C PHE A 114 5.96 -7.21 5.51
N SER A 115 5.01 -6.36 5.14
CA SER A 115 4.24 -6.52 3.90
C SER A 115 5.16 -6.49 2.67
N ASN A 116 6.07 -5.52 2.61
CA ASN A 116 7.03 -5.37 1.51
C ASN A 116 8.03 -6.54 1.43
N ALA A 117 8.46 -7.07 2.57
CA ALA A 117 9.29 -8.28 2.66
C ALA A 117 8.51 -9.55 2.27
N GLY A 118 7.18 -9.48 2.19
CA GLY A 118 6.32 -10.60 1.79
C GLY A 118 5.87 -11.49 2.95
N VAL A 119 6.08 -11.08 4.20
CA VAL A 119 5.72 -11.87 5.40
C VAL A 119 4.28 -12.35 5.31
N PHE A 120 3.33 -11.45 5.07
CA PHE A 120 1.91 -11.81 5.02
C PHE A 120 1.55 -12.65 3.79
N ARG A 121 2.11 -12.34 2.62
CA ARG A 121 1.87 -13.11 1.38
C ARG A 121 2.41 -14.54 1.47
N LEU A 122 3.44 -14.77 2.29
CA LEU A 122 4.05 -16.07 2.52
C LEU A 122 3.42 -16.82 3.71
N GLY A 123 2.27 -16.36 4.24
CA GLY A 123 1.54 -17.03 5.32
C GLY A 123 1.89 -16.56 6.73
N GLY A 124 2.75 -15.56 6.88
CA GLY A 124 2.98 -14.89 8.17
C GLY A 124 1.70 -14.24 8.67
N THR A 125 1.39 -14.40 9.95
CA THR A 125 0.12 -13.94 10.56
C THR A 125 0.36 -12.91 11.65
N LEU A 126 -0.40 -11.81 11.63
CA LEU A 126 -0.38 -10.80 12.68
C LEU A 126 -1.29 -11.23 13.83
N VAL A 127 -0.79 -11.17 15.07
CA VAL A 127 -1.55 -11.54 16.28
C VAL A 127 -1.44 -10.45 17.36
N GLY A 128 -2.30 -10.53 18.38
CA GLY A 128 -2.30 -9.62 19.53
C GLY A 128 -2.99 -8.28 19.27
N THR A 129 -2.64 -7.25 20.05
CA THR A 129 -3.34 -5.95 20.09
C THR A 129 -3.45 -5.27 18.74
N VAL A 130 -2.41 -5.35 17.90
CA VAL A 130 -2.42 -4.70 16.58
C VAL A 130 -3.39 -5.39 15.62
N ALA A 131 -3.47 -6.72 15.67
CA ALA A 131 -4.48 -7.48 14.93
C ALA A 131 -5.89 -7.19 15.46
N PHE A 132 -6.04 -7.14 16.79
CA PHE A 132 -7.33 -6.91 17.44
C PHE A 132 -7.97 -5.57 17.02
N LYS A 133 -7.18 -4.50 16.93
CA LYS A 133 -7.66 -3.18 16.47
C LYS A 133 -8.25 -3.18 15.05
N HIS A 134 -7.87 -4.14 14.20
CA HIS A 134 -8.44 -4.24 12.85
C HIS A 134 -9.85 -4.86 12.84
N TYR A 135 -10.23 -5.60 13.88
CA TYR A 135 -11.56 -6.20 13.96
C TYR A 135 -12.68 -5.17 14.06
N GLU A 136 -12.40 -3.97 14.56
CA GLU A 136 -13.38 -2.87 14.60
C GLU A 136 -13.99 -2.59 13.22
N GLY A 137 -13.14 -2.62 12.18
CA GLY A 137 -13.58 -2.41 10.82
C GLY A 137 -14.34 -3.59 10.22
N GLU A 138 -13.89 -4.81 10.48
CA GLU A 138 -14.57 -6.02 9.98
C GLU A 138 -15.92 -6.26 10.66
N LEU A 139 -16.05 -5.91 11.94
CA LEU A 139 -17.28 -6.10 12.71
C LEU A 139 -18.22 -4.88 12.68
N GLY A 140 -17.74 -3.72 12.23
CA GLY A 140 -18.52 -2.48 12.22
C GLY A 140 -18.87 -1.94 13.62
N VAL A 141 -18.09 -2.33 14.64
CA VAL A 141 -18.31 -1.94 16.04
C VAL A 141 -17.02 -1.43 16.67
N ALA A 142 -17.13 -0.44 17.55
CA ALA A 142 -16.00 0.03 18.34
C ALA A 142 -15.71 -0.96 19.47
N LEU A 143 -14.45 -1.37 19.61
CA LEU A 143 -13.99 -2.40 20.55
C LEU A 143 -13.16 -1.82 21.72
N GLY A 144 -12.74 -0.55 21.64
CA GLY A 144 -12.11 0.18 22.77
C GLY A 144 -10.72 0.69 22.48
#